data_AF-A0A2N2KX70-F1
#
_entry.id   AF-A0A2N2KX70-F1
#
_cell.length_a   1.000
_cell.length_b   1.000
_cell.length_c   1.000
_cell.angle_alpha   90.00
_cell.angle_beta   90.00
_cell.angle_gamma   90.00
#
_symmetry.space_group_name_H-M   'P 1'
#
loop_
_entity.id
_entity.type
_entity.pdbx_description
1 polymer ?
#
loop_
_entity_poly.entity_id
_entity_poly.type
_entity_poly.pdbx_seq_one_letter_code
_entity_poly.pdbx_strand_id
1 'polypeptide(L)'
;MIDLRGNTGGNSTLGDILLSYCALPDSIYYYSADVCICELYLKNYQVNMEDVKKSLAIERGIILEDVTLPYVIKSVGDKPVKATSEYMNYWKANNGKETEPREPRKPFDGKIILLIGSNTFSSASDFATICKDNGLAIIYGTPTGGQPSCYGDILSFTLPNTGLKCGVSYKYFRRPDFRKDPEDALYPDVFLALDPDSHFKGKDILWERVLQDIRTDKVPDIAAR
;
A
#
# COMPACT_ATOMS: atom_id res chain seq x y z
N MET A 1 10.46 -8.05 12.50
CA MET A 1 9.51 -6.99 12.91
C MET A 1 9.80 -5.75 12.09
N ILE A 2 8.77 -5.02 11.67
CA ILE A 2 8.88 -3.79 10.89
C ILE A 2 8.06 -2.71 11.61
N ASP A 3 8.68 -1.59 11.95
CA ASP A 3 8.01 -0.48 12.63
C ASP A 3 7.58 0.59 11.63
N LEU A 4 6.28 0.79 11.49
CA LEU A 4 5.65 1.76 10.58
C LEU A 4 5.02 2.93 11.33
N ARG A 5 5.11 2.98 12.67
CA ARG A 5 4.38 3.96 13.50
C ARG A 5 4.68 5.41 13.15
N GLY A 6 5.90 5.71 12.71
CA GLY A 6 6.32 7.04 12.28
C GLY A 6 6.44 7.21 10.76
N ASN A 7 5.99 6.23 9.98
CA ASN A 7 6.17 6.23 8.53
C ASN A 7 4.92 6.77 7.81
N THR A 8 5.03 7.99 7.26
CA THR A 8 3.92 8.66 6.57
C THR A 8 3.74 8.24 5.11
N GLY A 9 4.54 7.27 4.62
CA GLY A 9 4.52 6.78 3.24
C GLY A 9 5.71 7.25 2.41
N GLY A 10 5.60 7.15 1.08
CA GLY A 10 6.69 7.47 0.17
C GLY A 10 6.61 6.63 -1.10
N ASN A 11 7.63 5.81 -1.34
CA ASN A 11 7.68 4.95 -2.52
C ASN A 11 7.10 3.56 -2.22
N SER A 12 5.92 3.24 -2.75
CA SER A 12 5.25 1.95 -2.55
C SER A 12 6.08 0.75 -3.01
N THR A 13 6.96 0.93 -3.99
CA THR A 13 7.93 -0.07 -4.49
C THR A 13 8.81 -0.65 -3.37
N LEU A 14 9.12 0.13 -2.34
CA LEU A 14 9.94 -0.34 -1.22
C LEU A 14 9.22 -1.41 -0.38
N GLY A 15 7.89 -1.34 -0.29
CA GLY A 15 7.08 -2.38 0.35
C GLY A 15 7.12 -3.69 -0.42
N ASP A 16 7.04 -3.63 -1.74
CA ASP A 16 7.15 -4.80 -2.62
C ASP A 16 8.53 -5.45 -2.54
N ILE A 17 9.59 -4.63 -2.55
CA ILE A 17 10.97 -5.11 -2.34
C ILE A 17 11.07 -5.82 -1.00
N LEU A 18 10.49 -5.26 0.07
CA LEU A 18 10.54 -5.88 1.39
C LEU A 18 9.82 -7.23 1.42
N LEU A 19 8.63 -7.35 0.79
CA LEU A 19 7.92 -8.63 0.67
C LEU A 19 8.70 -9.66 -0.15
N SER A 20 9.50 -9.22 -1.15
CA SER A 20 10.29 -10.14 -1.98
C SER A 20 11.35 -10.92 -1.19
N TYR A 21 11.69 -10.48 0.03
CA TYR A 21 12.58 -11.21 0.94
C TYR A 21 11.88 -12.28 1.78
N CYS A 22 10.55 -12.41 1.70
CA CYS A 22 9.75 -13.33 2.50
C CYS A 22 9.29 -14.55 1.70
N ALA A 23 9.02 -15.66 2.39
CA ALA A 23 8.28 -16.77 1.83
C ALA A 23 6.81 -16.35 1.70
N LEU A 24 6.37 -16.08 0.48
CA LEU A 24 5.02 -15.63 0.16
C LEU A 24 4.15 -16.82 -0.30
N PRO A 25 2.82 -16.75 -0.11
CA PRO A 25 1.92 -17.71 -0.73
C PRO A 25 1.97 -17.61 -2.26
N ASP A 26 1.48 -18.64 -2.96
CA ASP A 26 1.39 -18.69 -4.43
C ASP A 26 0.65 -17.49 -5.05
N SER A 27 -0.13 -16.79 -4.24
CA SER A 27 -0.76 -15.56 -4.66
C SER A 27 -1.03 -14.60 -3.52
N ILE A 28 -0.81 -13.32 -3.82
CA ILE A 28 -1.17 -12.19 -2.98
C ILE A 28 -2.09 -11.25 -3.76
N TYR A 29 -3.04 -10.69 -3.05
CA TYR A 29 -4.02 -9.73 -3.53
C TYR A 29 -3.51 -8.31 -3.26
N TYR A 30 -3.39 -7.53 -4.32
CA TYR A 30 -3.02 -6.12 -4.27
C TYR A 30 -4.22 -5.20 -4.38
N TYR A 31 -3.98 -3.94 -4.06
CA TYR A 31 -4.92 -2.84 -4.30
C TYR A 31 -5.39 -2.81 -5.74
N SER A 32 -6.67 -2.51 -5.92
CA SER A 32 -7.20 -2.06 -7.20
C SER A 32 -7.38 -0.54 -7.17
N ALA A 33 -7.54 0.09 -8.34
CA ALA A 33 -7.69 1.54 -8.39
C ALA A 33 -8.53 2.02 -9.57
N ASP A 34 -9.36 3.04 -9.29
CA ASP A 34 -9.95 3.88 -10.33
C ASP A 34 -9.04 5.07 -10.60
N VAL A 35 -8.85 5.40 -11.87
CA VAL A 35 -7.96 6.49 -12.29
C VAL A 35 -8.74 7.49 -13.11
N CYS A 36 -8.73 8.75 -12.69
CA CYS A 36 -9.22 9.86 -13.48
C CYS A 36 -8.10 10.41 -14.37
N ILE A 37 -8.28 10.30 -15.68
CA ILE A 37 -7.40 10.92 -16.67
C ILE A 37 -8.04 12.23 -17.11
N CYS A 38 -7.28 13.31 -17.01
CA CYS A 38 -7.64 14.65 -17.46
C CYS A 38 -6.41 15.33 -18.09
N GLU A 39 -6.59 16.50 -18.70
CA GLU A 39 -5.48 17.26 -19.28
C GLU A 39 -4.37 17.54 -18.27
N LEU A 40 -4.73 17.80 -17.01
CA LEU A 40 -3.76 18.03 -15.95
C LEU A 40 -2.93 16.77 -15.66
N TYR A 41 -3.54 15.58 -15.68
CA TYR A 41 -2.82 14.31 -15.54
C TYR A 41 -1.80 14.14 -16.66
N LEU A 42 -2.24 14.30 -17.91
CA LEU A 42 -1.38 14.17 -19.10
C LEU A 42 -0.18 15.12 -19.01
N LYS A 43 -0.44 16.39 -18.64
CA LYS A 43 0.61 17.40 -18.46
C LYS A 43 1.56 17.07 -17.31
N ASN A 44 1.03 16.65 -16.16
CA ASN A 44 1.83 16.36 -14.96
C ASN A 44 2.81 15.20 -15.20
N TYR A 45 2.36 14.15 -15.90
CA TYR A 45 3.18 12.99 -16.22
C TYR A 45 3.92 13.09 -17.57
N GLN A 46 3.71 14.18 -18.32
CA GLN A 46 4.31 14.39 -19.64
C GLN A 46 4.01 13.24 -20.62
N VAL A 47 2.78 12.72 -20.58
CA VAL A 47 2.28 11.65 -21.44
C VAL A 47 1.13 12.14 -22.30
N ASN A 48 0.91 11.54 -23.46
CA ASN A 48 -0.28 11.80 -24.27
C ASN A 48 -1.31 10.66 -24.15
N MET A 49 -2.49 10.84 -24.73
CA MET A 49 -3.56 9.84 -24.65
C MET A 49 -3.21 8.51 -25.32
N GLU A 50 -2.39 8.51 -26.39
CA GLU A 50 -1.97 7.27 -27.06
C GLU A 50 -1.00 6.47 -26.19
N ASP A 51 -0.10 7.13 -25.47
CA ASP A 51 0.78 6.47 -24.49
C ASP A 51 -0.04 5.80 -23.38
N VAL A 52 -1.06 6.50 -22.88
CA VAL A 52 -1.95 6.00 -21.84
C VAL A 52 -2.78 4.82 -22.33
N LYS A 53 -3.39 4.91 -23.52
CA LYS A 53 -4.11 3.78 -24.15
C LYS A 53 -3.21 2.56 -24.30
N LYS A 54 -1.97 2.76 -24.75
CA LYS A 54 -0.99 1.69 -24.93
C LYS A 54 -0.60 1.03 -23.61
N SER A 55 -0.31 1.81 -22.57
CA SER A 55 0.00 1.28 -21.23
C SER A 55 -1.18 0.47 -20.68
N LEU A 56 -2.42 0.94 -20.82
CA LEU A 56 -3.61 0.24 -20.33
C LEU A 56 -3.90 -1.06 -21.09
N ALA A 57 -3.68 -1.07 -22.40
CA ALA A 57 -3.80 -2.27 -23.20
C ALA A 57 -2.75 -3.32 -22.79
N ILE A 58 -1.51 -2.90 -22.54
CA ILE A 58 -0.40 -3.78 -22.15
C ILE A 58 -0.57 -4.30 -20.72
N GLU A 59 -0.82 -3.41 -19.76
CA GLU A 59 -0.79 -3.74 -18.33
C GLU A 59 -2.11 -4.34 -17.84
N ARG A 60 -3.24 -3.97 -18.46
CA ARG A 60 -4.57 -4.32 -17.97
C ARG A 60 -5.47 -4.98 -19.00
N GLY A 61 -5.01 -5.15 -20.25
CA GLY A 61 -5.83 -5.71 -21.33
C GLY A 61 -7.03 -4.84 -21.71
N ILE A 62 -7.02 -3.55 -21.34
CA ILE A 62 -8.13 -2.62 -21.62
C ILE A 62 -7.85 -1.89 -22.92
N ILE A 63 -8.72 -2.06 -23.91
CA ILE A 63 -8.71 -1.30 -25.16
C ILE A 63 -9.72 -0.14 -25.03
N LEU A 64 -9.25 1.10 -25.19
CA LEU A 64 -10.08 2.30 -25.12
C LEU A 64 -10.26 2.90 -26.52
N GLU A 65 -11.47 2.81 -27.06
CA GLU A 65 -11.88 3.50 -28.30
C GLU A 65 -12.64 4.78 -27.94
N ASP A 66 -12.30 5.89 -28.60
CA ASP A 66 -12.90 7.24 -28.49
C ASP A 66 -13.44 7.66 -27.12
N VAL A 67 -12.60 8.37 -26.35
CA VAL A 67 -12.94 8.93 -25.04
C VAL A 67 -12.75 10.44 -25.00
N THR A 68 -13.74 11.14 -24.44
CA THR A 68 -13.66 12.57 -24.15
C THR A 68 -13.18 12.78 -22.72
N LEU A 69 -12.23 13.70 -22.52
CA LEU A 69 -11.73 14.04 -21.19
C LEU A 69 -12.76 14.88 -20.39
N PRO A 70 -12.83 14.73 -19.05
CA PRO A 70 -12.10 13.75 -18.24
C PRO A 70 -12.70 12.35 -18.41
N TYR A 71 -11.83 11.34 -18.41
CA TYR A 71 -12.23 9.95 -18.50
C TYR A 71 -11.78 9.18 -17.25
N VAL A 72 -12.67 8.39 -16.68
CA VAL A 72 -12.37 7.56 -15.50
C VAL A 72 -12.22 6.12 -15.94
N ILE A 73 -11.01 5.59 -15.79
CA ILE A 73 -10.78 4.15 -15.88
C ILE A 73 -11.19 3.58 -14.54
N LYS A 74 -12.32 2.89 -14.54
CA LYS A 74 -12.68 2.06 -13.42
C LYS A 74 -11.80 0.82 -13.44
N SER A 75 -11.33 0.41 -12.27
CA SER A 75 -10.89 -0.96 -12.09
C SER A 75 -12.09 -1.87 -12.38
N VAL A 76 -12.26 -2.29 -13.63
CA VAL A 76 -13.30 -3.26 -13.99
C VAL A 76 -12.96 -4.57 -13.29
N GLY A 77 -13.74 -4.92 -12.27
CA GLY A 77 -13.76 -6.25 -11.71
C GLY A 77 -13.70 -6.27 -10.19
N ASP A 78 -14.71 -6.90 -9.60
CA ASP A 78 -14.88 -7.22 -8.17
C ASP A 78 -13.81 -8.20 -7.62
N LYS A 79 -12.57 -8.16 -8.16
CA LYS A 79 -11.51 -9.11 -7.87
C LYS A 79 -10.19 -8.37 -7.64
N PRO A 80 -9.51 -8.62 -6.52
CA PRO A 80 -8.22 -7.97 -6.26
C PRO A 80 -7.18 -8.40 -7.30
N VAL A 81 -6.15 -7.58 -7.51
CA VAL A 81 -5.08 -7.91 -8.45
C VAL A 81 -4.27 -9.06 -7.86
N LYS A 82 -4.43 -10.26 -8.44
CA LYS A 82 -3.64 -11.43 -8.10
C LYS A 82 -2.26 -11.27 -8.73
N ALA A 83 -1.27 -10.85 -7.96
CA ALA A 83 0.11 -10.84 -8.43
C ALA A 83 0.58 -12.30 -8.57
N THR A 84 0.70 -12.76 -9.81
CA THR A 84 1.33 -14.05 -10.14
C THR A 84 2.85 -13.88 -10.17
N SER A 85 3.59 -15.00 -10.14
CA SER A 85 5.05 -14.98 -10.33
C SER A 85 5.47 -14.26 -11.61
N GLU A 86 4.63 -14.30 -12.67
CA GLU A 86 4.86 -13.54 -13.91
C GLU A 86 4.70 -12.03 -13.75
N TYR A 87 3.68 -11.56 -13.02
CA TYR A 87 3.51 -10.13 -12.71
C TYR A 87 4.70 -9.62 -11.89
N MET A 88 5.14 -10.40 -10.89
CA MET A 88 6.30 -10.07 -10.08
C MET A 88 7.59 -10.03 -10.93
N ASN A 89 7.74 -10.94 -11.89
CA ASN A 89 8.89 -10.95 -12.80
C ASN A 89 8.86 -9.79 -13.81
N TYR A 90 7.70 -9.44 -14.36
CA TYR A 90 7.52 -8.26 -15.21
C TYR A 90 7.87 -6.97 -14.45
N TRP A 91 7.45 -6.86 -13.20
CA TRP A 91 7.75 -5.72 -12.34
C TRP A 91 9.24 -5.63 -12.03
N LYS A 92 9.88 -6.75 -11.66
CA LYS A 92 11.35 -6.86 -11.47
C LYS A 92 12.11 -6.35 -12.70
N ALA A 93 11.67 -6.71 -13.90
CA ALA A 93 12.33 -6.35 -15.15
C ALA A 93 12.20 -4.87 -15.53
N ASN A 94 11.11 -4.19 -15.15
CA ASN A 94 10.78 -2.85 -15.65
C ASN A 94 10.94 -1.72 -14.63
N ASN A 95 10.92 -2.01 -13.32
CA ASN A 95 11.13 -1.01 -12.27
C ASN A 95 12.47 -1.19 -11.52
N GLY A 96 13.25 -2.23 -11.86
CA GLY A 96 14.50 -2.61 -11.20
C GLY A 96 15.76 -1.85 -11.60
N LYS A 97 15.69 -0.55 -11.93
CA LYS A 97 16.92 0.24 -12.18
C LYS A 97 17.57 0.87 -10.94
N GLU A 98 17.00 0.71 -9.76
CA GLU A 98 17.75 0.89 -8.51
C GLU A 98 17.50 -0.30 -7.58
N THR A 99 18.60 -1.00 -7.27
CA THR A 99 18.69 -2.16 -6.38
C THR A 99 18.07 -3.45 -6.94
N GLU A 100 18.87 -4.25 -7.65
CA GLU A 100 18.55 -5.67 -7.80
C GLU A 100 18.43 -6.27 -6.38
N PRO A 101 17.25 -6.75 -5.96
CA PRO A 101 17.18 -7.58 -4.77
C PRO A 101 17.97 -8.82 -5.14
N ARG A 102 19.16 -9.01 -4.57
CA ARG A 102 19.85 -10.30 -4.63
C ARG A 102 18.84 -11.33 -4.14
N GLU A 103 18.39 -12.21 -5.03
CA GLU A 103 17.52 -13.34 -4.70
C GLU A 103 18.03 -13.92 -3.37
N PRO A 104 17.27 -13.79 -2.26
CA PRO A 104 17.77 -14.24 -0.98
C PRO A 104 18.02 -15.74 -1.11
N ARG A 105 19.23 -16.20 -0.74
CA ARG A 105 19.58 -17.63 -0.78
C ARG A 105 18.56 -18.51 -0.05
N LYS A 106 17.78 -17.92 0.87
CA LYS A 106 16.61 -18.50 1.50
C LYS A 106 15.62 -17.36 1.89
N PRO A 107 14.37 -17.35 1.38
CA PRO A 107 13.34 -16.40 1.82
C PRO A 107 13.03 -16.54 3.32
N PHE A 108 12.62 -15.44 3.96
CA PHE A 108 12.21 -15.43 5.37
C PHE A 108 10.85 -16.11 5.54
N ASP A 109 10.81 -17.23 6.27
CA ASP A 109 9.63 -18.06 6.53
C ASP A 109 9.05 -17.88 7.95
N GLY A 110 9.56 -16.90 8.71
CA GLY A 110 9.10 -16.61 10.06
C GLY A 110 7.87 -15.72 10.14
N LYS A 111 7.35 -15.51 11.36
CA LYS A 111 6.23 -14.58 11.62
C LYS A 111 6.65 -13.13 11.32
N ILE A 112 5.89 -12.44 10.48
CA ILE A 112 6.04 -11.00 10.25
C ILE A 112 5.17 -10.26 11.28
N ILE A 113 5.76 -9.27 11.95
CA ILE A 113 5.07 -8.40 12.90
C ILE A 113 5.25 -6.97 12.43
N LEU A 114 4.13 -6.25 12.24
CA LEU A 114 4.10 -4.83 11.92
C LEU A 114 3.66 -4.03 13.13
N LEU A 115 4.35 -2.91 13.38
CA LEU A 115 3.88 -1.91 14.34
C LEU A 115 3.28 -0.74 13.57
N ILE A 116 2.03 -0.37 13.85
CA ILE A 116 1.34 0.74 13.20
C ILE A 116 0.88 1.78 14.22
N GLY A 117 0.64 2.99 13.74
CA GLY A 117 0.04 4.05 14.54
C GLY A 117 -0.64 5.11 13.68
N SER A 118 -1.14 6.17 14.32
CA SER A 118 -1.87 7.25 13.63
C SER A 118 -1.04 7.98 12.55
N ASN A 119 0.29 7.91 12.62
CA ASN A 119 1.19 8.48 11.62
C ASN A 119 1.61 7.48 10.53
N THR A 120 1.16 6.23 10.60
CA THR A 120 1.26 5.27 9.50
C THR A 120 0.28 5.69 8.40
N PHE A 121 0.81 6.21 7.28
CA PHE A 121 0.00 6.85 6.23
C PHE A 121 0.49 6.49 4.82
N SER A 122 -0.34 6.76 3.79
CA SER A 122 -0.02 6.58 2.36
C SER A 122 0.61 5.19 2.09
N SER A 123 1.74 5.09 1.38
CA SER A 123 2.37 3.82 1.03
C SER A 123 2.70 2.91 2.22
N ALA A 124 2.88 3.46 3.43
CA ALA A 124 3.08 2.65 4.63
C ALA A 124 1.77 1.99 5.11
N SER A 125 0.66 2.72 4.99
CA SER A 125 -0.69 2.18 5.22
C SER A 125 -1.04 1.14 4.16
N ASP A 126 -0.66 1.38 2.89
CA ASP A 126 -0.88 0.40 1.80
C ASP A 126 -0.12 -0.90 2.08
N PHE A 127 1.16 -0.81 2.43
CA PHE A 127 1.97 -1.98 2.78
C PHE A 127 1.37 -2.74 3.98
N ALA A 128 1.00 -2.04 5.05
CA ALA A 128 0.36 -2.67 6.22
C ALA A 128 -0.96 -3.35 5.85
N THR A 129 -1.75 -2.72 5.00
CA THR A 129 -3.04 -3.24 4.51
C THR A 129 -2.83 -4.49 3.66
N ILE A 130 -1.89 -4.47 2.71
CA ILE A 130 -1.52 -5.65 1.90
C ILE A 130 -1.12 -6.81 2.83
N CYS A 131 -0.25 -6.56 3.81
CA CYS A 131 0.15 -7.60 4.75
C CYS A 131 -1.01 -8.15 5.57
N LYS A 132 -1.90 -7.30 6.08
CA LYS A 132 -3.03 -7.72 6.93
C LYS A 132 -4.16 -8.40 6.17
N ASP A 133 -4.49 -7.91 4.99
CA ASP A 133 -5.59 -8.45 4.19
C ASP A 133 -5.21 -9.78 3.52
N ASN A 134 -3.92 -10.01 3.25
CA ASN A 134 -3.40 -11.28 2.77
C ASN A 134 -2.96 -12.25 3.89
N GLY A 135 -3.08 -11.86 5.16
CA GLY A 135 -2.65 -12.71 6.27
C GLY A 135 -1.14 -13.01 6.26
N LEU A 136 -0.33 -12.03 5.89
CA LEU A 136 1.14 -12.15 5.87
C LEU A 136 1.79 -11.70 7.18
N ALA A 137 1.11 -10.83 7.95
CA ALA A 137 1.65 -10.28 9.18
C ALA A 137 0.60 -10.10 10.27
N ILE A 138 1.06 -10.11 11.53
CA ILE A 138 0.29 -9.68 12.69
C ILE A 138 0.58 -8.20 12.95
N ILE A 139 -0.47 -7.41 13.17
CA ILE A 139 -0.37 -5.98 13.37
C ILE A 139 -0.58 -5.61 14.85
N TYR A 140 0.35 -4.85 15.40
CA TYR A 140 0.32 -4.29 16.76
C TYR A 140 0.26 -2.76 16.71
N GLY A 141 -0.45 -2.14 17.65
CA GLY A 141 -0.39 -0.69 17.88
C GLY A 141 -1.74 -0.01 17.96
N THR A 142 -1.91 1.09 17.23
CA THR A 142 -3.16 1.84 17.13
C THR A 142 -3.58 1.98 15.67
N PRO A 143 -4.85 2.33 15.35
CA PRO A 143 -5.30 2.49 13.97
C PRO A 143 -4.40 3.44 13.15
N THR A 144 -4.26 3.16 11.86
CA THR A 144 -3.51 3.99 10.91
C THR A 144 -4.15 5.37 10.72
N GLY A 145 -3.39 6.30 10.14
CA GLY A 145 -3.96 7.54 9.62
C GLY A 145 -4.67 7.28 8.30
N GLY A 146 -5.97 7.60 8.23
CA GLY A 146 -6.76 7.51 7.01
C GLY A 146 -7.27 6.11 6.66
N GLN A 147 -8.19 6.08 5.69
CA GLN A 147 -8.89 4.88 5.25
C GLN A 147 -7.98 4.03 4.37
N PRO A 148 -7.99 2.68 4.48
CA PRO A 148 -7.26 1.82 3.57
C PRO A 148 -7.69 2.02 2.11
N SER A 149 -8.99 2.12 1.83
CA SER A 149 -9.50 2.56 0.53
C SER A 149 -9.64 4.08 0.53
N CYS A 150 -8.83 4.79 -0.25
CA CYS A 150 -8.87 6.25 -0.26
C CYS A 150 -8.44 6.87 -1.59
N TYR A 151 -8.74 8.16 -1.75
CA TYR A 151 -8.15 8.95 -2.83
C TYR A 151 -6.68 9.25 -2.55
N GLY A 152 -5.83 8.96 -3.52
CA GLY A 152 -4.39 9.22 -3.47
C GLY A 152 -3.83 9.60 -4.84
N ASP A 153 -2.49 9.68 -4.89
CA ASP A 153 -1.68 10.27 -5.97
C ASP A 153 -2.10 11.69 -6.35
N ILE A 154 -1.18 12.64 -6.21
CA ILE A 154 -1.51 14.06 -6.27
C ILE A 154 -1.11 14.64 -7.62
N LEU A 155 -2.07 15.22 -8.34
CA LEU A 155 -1.78 16.18 -9.41
C LEU A 155 -1.52 17.54 -8.79
N SER A 156 -0.32 18.08 -9.04
CA SER A 156 0.07 19.40 -8.54
C SER A 156 -0.11 20.46 -9.62
N PHE A 157 -0.72 21.59 -9.29
CA PHE A 157 -0.91 22.71 -10.22
C PHE A 157 -0.85 24.05 -9.50
N THR A 158 -0.66 25.12 -10.26
CA THR A 158 -0.65 26.50 -9.73
C THR A 158 -1.79 27.28 -10.36
N LEU A 159 -2.59 27.96 -9.54
CA LEU A 159 -3.71 28.76 -10.03
C LEU A 159 -3.19 29.96 -10.84
N PRO A 160 -3.71 30.20 -12.05
CA PRO A 160 -3.13 31.15 -12.99
C PRO A 160 -3.20 32.61 -12.51
N ASN A 161 -4.22 32.96 -11.73
CA ASN A 161 -4.46 34.34 -11.30
C ASN A 161 -3.90 34.66 -9.91
N THR A 162 -3.84 33.68 -9.00
CA THR A 162 -3.42 33.90 -7.61
C THR A 162 -2.02 33.36 -7.30
N GLY A 163 -1.47 32.49 -8.14
CA GLY A 163 -0.19 31.82 -7.89
C GLY A 163 -0.22 30.78 -6.77
N LEU A 164 -1.40 30.45 -6.21
CA LEU A 164 -1.53 29.44 -5.17
C LEU A 164 -1.22 28.05 -5.73
N LYS A 165 -0.41 27.29 -4.99
CA LYS A 165 -0.14 25.88 -5.29
C LYS A 165 -1.26 25.01 -4.74
N CYS A 166 -1.83 24.17 -5.59
CA CYS A 166 -2.90 23.25 -5.24
C CYS A 166 -2.50 21.82 -5.60
N GLY A 167 -3.10 20.87 -4.89
CA GLY A 167 -3.00 19.45 -5.16
C GLY A 167 -4.39 18.83 -5.19
N VAL A 168 -4.63 17.91 -6.12
CA VAL A 168 -5.87 17.11 -6.16
C VAL A 168 -5.52 15.64 -6.39
N SER A 169 -6.12 14.76 -5.61
CA SER A 169 -5.98 13.32 -5.83
C SER A 169 -6.72 12.90 -7.09
N TYR A 170 -6.09 12.15 -7.97
CA TYR A 170 -6.71 11.70 -9.24
C TYR A 170 -6.99 10.20 -9.30
N LYS A 171 -6.59 9.46 -8.26
CA LYS A 171 -6.75 8.01 -8.19
C LYS A 171 -7.48 7.63 -6.91
N TYR A 172 -8.41 6.67 -7.00
CA TYR A 172 -9.06 6.06 -5.84
C TYR A 172 -8.58 4.63 -5.68
N PHE A 173 -7.88 4.35 -4.60
CA PHE A 173 -7.38 3.02 -4.26
C PHE A 173 -8.44 2.24 -3.48
N ARG A 174 -8.57 0.94 -3.78
CA ARG A 174 -9.42 0.01 -3.03
C ARG A 174 -8.58 -1.09 -2.43
N ARG A 175 -8.74 -1.31 -1.13
CA ARG A 175 -8.01 -2.33 -0.38
C ARG A 175 -8.25 -3.74 -0.92
N PRO A 176 -7.34 -4.70 -0.69
CA PRO A 176 -7.51 -6.09 -1.14
C PRO A 176 -8.73 -6.81 -0.57
N ASP A 177 -9.01 -6.68 0.74
CA ASP A 177 -10.22 -7.28 1.35
C ASP A 177 -11.41 -6.33 1.25
N PHE A 178 -12.11 -6.36 0.11
CA PHE A 178 -13.25 -5.48 -0.17
C PHE A 178 -14.41 -5.60 0.83
N ARG A 179 -14.49 -6.70 1.60
CA ARG A 179 -15.52 -6.90 2.63
C ARG A 179 -15.36 -5.96 3.82
N LYS A 180 -14.16 -5.38 3.98
CA LYS A 180 -13.82 -4.41 5.03
C LYS A 180 -13.89 -2.97 4.54
N ASP A 181 -14.32 -2.74 3.31
CA ASP A 181 -14.62 -1.39 2.83
C ASP A 181 -16.01 -0.97 3.38
N PRO A 182 -16.22 0.27 3.90
CA PRO A 182 -15.30 1.40 3.97
C PRO A 182 -14.77 1.67 5.39
N GLU A 183 -14.06 0.71 6.00
CA GLU A 183 -13.39 0.95 7.29
C GLU A 183 -12.59 2.26 7.29
N ASP A 184 -12.69 3.02 8.37
CA ASP A 184 -12.13 4.37 8.47
C ASP A 184 -10.62 4.41 8.76
N ALA A 185 -10.04 3.27 9.15
CA ALA A 185 -8.63 3.03 9.36
C ALA A 185 -8.29 1.55 9.26
N LEU A 186 -7.01 1.22 9.07
CA LEU A 186 -6.53 -0.14 9.30
C LEU A 186 -6.36 -0.36 10.81
N TYR A 187 -7.26 -1.13 11.40
CA TYR A 187 -7.19 -1.48 12.81
C TYR A 187 -6.09 -2.54 13.07
N PRO A 188 -5.36 -2.49 14.20
CA PRO A 188 -4.40 -3.53 14.57
C PRO A 188 -5.09 -4.84 14.97
N ASP A 189 -4.36 -5.96 14.95
CA ASP A 189 -4.83 -7.23 15.54
C ASP A 189 -4.66 -7.22 17.05
N VAL A 190 -3.59 -6.60 17.54
CA VAL A 190 -3.35 -6.34 18.96
C VAL A 190 -3.34 -4.84 19.19
N PHE A 191 -4.47 -4.32 19.68
CA PHE A 191 -4.60 -2.91 20.06
C PHE A 191 -3.86 -2.63 21.37
N LEU A 192 -3.02 -1.60 21.35
CA LEU A 192 -2.41 -1.04 22.54
C LEU A 192 -2.28 0.48 22.38
N ALA A 193 -3.09 1.21 23.14
CA ALA A 193 -3.00 2.66 23.19
C ALA A 193 -1.67 3.09 23.81
N LEU A 194 -1.05 4.13 23.23
CA LEU A 194 0.13 4.76 23.83
C LEU A 194 -0.28 5.44 25.14
N ASP A 195 0.43 5.10 26.21
CA ASP A 195 0.33 5.77 27.49
C ASP A 195 1.25 7.01 27.49
N PRO A 196 0.72 8.25 27.65
CA PRO A 196 1.54 9.46 27.64
C PRO A 196 2.67 9.41 28.69
N ASP A 197 2.41 8.88 29.87
CA ASP A 197 3.41 8.79 30.94
C ASP A 197 4.58 7.88 30.54
N SER A 198 4.29 6.73 29.93
CA SER A 198 5.29 5.84 29.37
C SER A 198 6.08 6.50 28.24
N HIS A 199 5.42 7.24 27.35
CA HIS A 199 6.08 7.96 26.26
C HIS A 199 7.08 9.00 26.79
N PHE A 200 6.68 9.84 27.75
CA PHE A 200 7.57 10.85 28.35
C PHE A 200 8.73 10.24 29.18
N LYS A 201 8.57 9.00 29.63
CA LYS A 201 9.64 8.23 30.30
C LYS A 201 10.54 7.47 29.33
N GLY A 202 10.36 7.62 28.01
CA GLY A 202 11.13 6.91 26.99
C GLY A 202 10.84 5.41 26.92
N LYS A 203 9.68 4.98 27.45
CA LYS A 203 9.27 3.59 27.52
C LYS A 203 8.36 3.23 26.34
N ASP A 204 8.83 2.34 25.48
CA ASP A 204 8.05 1.81 24.37
C ASP A 204 7.23 0.58 24.81
N ILE A 205 6.04 0.84 25.34
CA ILE A 205 5.14 -0.21 25.84
C ILE A 205 4.68 -1.18 24.75
N LEU A 206 4.65 -0.74 23.49
CA LEU A 206 4.27 -1.60 22.37
C LEU A 206 5.39 -2.59 22.07
N TRP A 207 6.62 -2.09 22.01
CA TRP A 207 7.81 -2.93 21.85
C TRP A 207 7.94 -3.94 22.98
N GLU A 208 7.76 -3.51 24.24
CA GLU A 208 7.78 -4.42 25.38
C GLU A 208 6.70 -5.51 25.28
N ARG A 209 5.49 -5.12 24.87
CA ARG A 209 4.38 -6.06 24.67
C ARG A 209 4.72 -7.09 23.60
N VAL A 210 5.25 -6.66 22.46
CA VAL A 210 5.64 -7.54 21.35
C VAL A 210 6.75 -8.50 21.78
N LEU A 211 7.78 -8.01 22.47
CA LEU A 211 8.86 -8.85 22.99
C LEU A 211 8.34 -9.88 24.00
N GLN A 212 7.40 -9.49 24.86
CA GLN A 212 6.79 -10.39 25.83
C GLN A 212 5.97 -11.49 25.13
N ASP A 213 5.17 -11.13 24.14
CA ASP A 213 4.36 -12.08 23.38
C ASP A 213 5.25 -13.04 22.59
N ILE A 214 6.39 -12.58 22.03
CA ILE A 214 7.39 -13.45 21.40
C ILE A 214 8.03 -14.41 22.42
N ARG A 215 8.49 -13.90 23.57
CA ARG A 215 9.17 -14.71 24.59
C ARG A 215 8.27 -15.77 25.22
N THR A 216 6.98 -15.51 25.27
CA THR A 216 5.99 -16.42 25.88
C THR A 216 5.19 -17.23 24.87
N ASP A 217 5.56 -17.16 23.59
CA ASP A 217 4.85 -17.81 22.47
C ASP A 217 3.35 -17.48 22.44
N LYS A 218 3.03 -16.20 22.72
CA LYS A 218 1.68 -15.63 22.73
C LYS A 218 1.42 -14.67 21.58
N VAL A 219 2.30 -14.61 20.58
CA VAL A 219 2.02 -13.88 19.35
C VAL A 219 0.78 -14.52 18.72
N PRO A 220 -0.33 -13.76 18.52
CA PRO A 220 -1.54 -14.31 17.94
C PRO A 220 -1.25 -15.00 16.62
N ASP A 221 -1.98 -16.06 16.33
CA ASP A 221 -1.97 -16.63 15.00
C ASP A 221 -2.74 -15.71 14.06
N ILE A 222 -2.30 -15.72 12.80
CA ILE A 222 -3.02 -15.01 11.74
C ILE A 222 -4.33 -15.75 11.59
N ALA A 223 -5.45 -15.08 11.89
CA ALA A 223 -6.76 -15.70 11.75
C ALA A 223 -6.88 -16.34 10.37
N ALA A 224 -7.24 -17.63 10.31
CA ALA A 224 -7.53 -18.31 9.06
C ALA A 224 -8.67 -17.56 8.36
N ARG A 225 -8.46 -17.13 7.11
CA ARG A 225 -9.39 -16.29 6.35
C ARG A 225 -9.66 -16.85 4.97
#